data_AF-A0A5P5ZPZ1-F1
#
_entry.id   AF-A0A5P5ZPZ1-F1
#
_cell.length_a   1.000
_cell.length_b   1.000
_cell.length_c   1.000
_cell.angle_alpha   90.00
_cell.angle_beta   90.00
_cell.angle_gamma   90.00
#
_symmetry.space_group_name_H-M   'P 1'
#
loop_
_entity.id
_entity.type
_entity.pdbx_description
1 polymer ?
#
loop_
_entity_poly.entity_id
_entity_poly.type
_entity_poly.pdbx_seq_one_letter_code
_entity_poly.pdbx_strand_id
1 'polypeptide(L)'
;MKKIQYLFVILSVTWAQAQTFIPAYGARVSQVSQSNINSGLQDFVSFGTKTTGSANNANALNWLKSKYTSFGYSISQVVEDPFTVGSLASKNLVVTKTGTLYPNTYVLVIAHFDTINGVGANDNGSGTNALLEMARILKDVPTEYSIRFIHFSGEEQGLYGSQHYVNNVVNATSPKMNIRLVFNLDQVGGTAGQTHNTIFCEQDTNNSPVGNNASSASVTQQLKNCVALYSPLQTNTGVAPAYSSDYMPFQNNGEVITGFYEGYGNTNPYPHTSGDIISNMDPVFLFNVTKAALGAVQHFAVASTSLSVAESTSANAGSDWTAYPNPAKDYFEIKTSGSESGKMTFELTDMTGKAVLQTEDTKKIDVTALPTGVYIGKLQTKGQSSSKKIMIKR
;
A
#
# COMPACT_ATOMS: atom_id res chain seq x y z
N MET A 1 -34.60 -42.33 39.64
CA MET A 1 -33.54 -41.30 39.48
C MET A 1 -33.45 -40.91 38.01
N LYS A 2 -34.04 -39.77 37.59
CA LYS A 2 -33.87 -39.23 36.24
C LYS A 2 -32.95 -38.00 36.34
N LYS A 3 -31.78 -38.05 35.70
CA LYS A 3 -30.81 -36.94 35.65
C LYS A 3 -31.24 -35.98 34.53
N ILE A 4 -31.52 -34.73 34.88
CA ILE A 4 -31.72 -33.63 33.93
C ILE A 4 -30.34 -33.03 33.67
N GLN A 5 -29.87 -33.12 32.43
CA GLN A 5 -28.65 -32.43 31.98
C GLN A 5 -29.04 -31.04 31.46
N TYR A 6 -28.48 -30.00 32.08
CA TYR A 6 -28.59 -28.62 31.60
C TYR A 6 -27.54 -28.38 30.51
N LEU A 7 -27.98 -28.10 29.30
CA LEU A 7 -27.15 -27.67 28.19
C LEU A 7 -26.88 -26.16 28.35
N PHE A 8 -25.67 -25.78 28.74
CA PHE A 8 -25.23 -24.38 28.73
C PHE A 8 -24.93 -23.96 27.29
N VAL A 9 -25.83 -23.19 26.68
CA VAL A 9 -25.57 -22.49 25.42
C VAL A 9 -24.81 -21.21 25.75
N ILE A 10 -23.51 -21.20 25.45
CA ILE A 10 -22.71 -19.96 25.48
C ILE A 10 -23.02 -19.20 24.19
N LEU A 11 -23.84 -18.16 24.28
CA LEU A 11 -23.98 -17.17 23.21
C LEU A 11 -22.69 -16.34 23.16
N SER A 12 -21.81 -16.63 22.21
CA SER A 12 -20.71 -15.74 21.86
C SER A 12 -21.27 -14.54 21.11
N VAL A 13 -21.36 -13.38 21.77
CA VAL A 13 -21.68 -12.11 21.13
C VAL A 13 -20.47 -11.67 20.31
N THR A 14 -20.47 -11.95 19.01
CA THR A 14 -19.49 -11.39 18.08
C THR A 14 -19.88 -9.95 17.79
N TRP A 15 -19.14 -9.00 18.36
CA TRP A 15 -19.22 -7.60 17.96
C TRP A 15 -18.66 -7.48 16.55
N ALA A 16 -19.54 -7.37 15.55
CA ALA A 16 -19.12 -7.05 14.19
C ALA A 16 -18.61 -5.60 14.17
N GLN A 17 -17.28 -5.42 14.22
CA GLN A 17 -16.65 -4.13 14.00
C GLN A 17 -16.69 -3.85 12.49
N ALA A 18 -17.56 -2.94 12.06
CA ALA A 18 -17.53 -2.43 10.69
C ALA A 18 -16.22 -1.65 10.46
N GLN A 19 -15.59 -1.82 9.30
CA GLN A 19 -14.45 -0.96 8.92
C GLN A 19 -14.92 0.49 8.89
N THR A 20 -14.17 1.36 9.54
CA THR A 20 -14.42 2.80 9.59
C THR A 20 -13.33 3.55 8.83
N PHE A 21 -13.67 4.75 8.37
CA PHE A 21 -12.70 5.62 7.73
C PHE A 21 -11.61 6.03 8.73
N ILE A 22 -10.36 5.68 8.44
CA ILE A 22 -9.18 6.12 9.19
C ILE A 22 -8.62 7.39 8.54
N PRO A 23 -8.61 8.56 9.24
CA PRO A 23 -8.15 9.83 8.67
C PRO A 23 -6.70 9.80 8.14
N ALA A 24 -5.79 9.11 8.83
CA ALA A 24 -4.41 8.98 8.38
C ALA A 24 -4.29 8.22 7.05
N TYR A 25 -5.15 7.22 6.82
CA TYR A 25 -5.16 6.50 5.54
C TYR A 25 -5.71 7.40 4.45
N GLY A 26 -6.78 8.15 4.74
CA GLY A 26 -7.35 9.15 3.83
C GLY A 26 -6.35 10.23 3.41
N ALA A 27 -5.56 10.75 4.37
CA ALA A 27 -4.53 11.76 4.11
C ALA A 27 -3.38 11.25 3.22
N ARG A 28 -3.09 9.95 3.22
CA ARG A 28 -2.14 9.33 2.29
C ARG A 28 -2.78 9.00 0.95
N VAL A 29 -4.03 8.56 0.96
CA VAL A 29 -4.84 8.36 -0.25
C VAL A 29 -4.97 9.66 -1.04
N SER A 30 -5.05 10.82 -0.39
CA SER A 30 -5.05 12.11 -1.07
C SER A 30 -3.69 12.51 -1.69
N GLN A 31 -2.62 11.77 -1.42
CA GLN A 31 -1.30 11.99 -2.03
C GLN A 31 -1.11 11.21 -3.34
N VAL A 32 -2.06 10.36 -3.72
CA VAL A 32 -2.07 9.72 -5.04
C VAL A 32 -2.07 10.82 -6.10
N SER A 33 -1.14 10.73 -7.04
CA SER A 33 -0.91 11.73 -8.08
C SER A 33 -1.28 11.18 -9.45
N GLN A 34 -2.32 11.76 -10.07
CA GLN A 34 -2.68 11.48 -11.47
C GLN A 34 -1.48 11.73 -12.41
N SER A 35 -0.69 12.78 -12.13
CA SER A 35 0.47 13.13 -12.95
C SER A 35 1.55 12.04 -12.92
N ASN A 36 1.80 11.46 -11.74
CA ASN A 36 2.77 10.36 -11.60
C ASN A 36 2.29 9.12 -12.35
N ILE A 37 1.01 8.76 -12.20
CA ILE A 37 0.39 7.63 -12.90
C ILE A 37 0.50 7.83 -14.41
N ASN A 38 0.12 9.00 -14.93
CA ASN A 38 0.18 9.29 -16.36
C ASN A 38 1.62 9.26 -16.89
N SER A 39 2.58 9.83 -16.15
CA SER A 39 3.99 9.83 -16.56
C SER A 39 4.56 8.41 -16.55
N GLY A 40 4.23 7.61 -15.54
CA GLY A 40 4.68 6.22 -15.45
C GLY A 40 4.07 5.33 -16.54
N LEU A 41 2.82 5.58 -16.94
CA LEU A 41 2.21 4.91 -18.09
C LEU A 41 2.93 5.27 -19.39
N GLN A 42 3.27 6.55 -19.61
CA GLN A 42 4.03 6.98 -20.78
C GLN A 42 5.40 6.29 -20.85
N ASP A 43 6.12 6.24 -19.72
CA ASP A 43 7.37 5.48 -19.62
C ASP A 43 7.14 3.99 -19.96
N PHE A 44 6.14 3.36 -19.36
CA PHE A 44 5.86 1.93 -19.52
C PHE A 44 5.54 1.53 -20.97
N VAL A 45 4.72 2.32 -21.66
CA VAL A 45 4.37 2.04 -23.06
C VAL A 45 5.51 2.37 -24.02
N SER A 46 6.42 3.29 -23.65
CA SER A 46 7.56 3.68 -24.50
C SER A 46 8.54 2.54 -24.77
N PHE A 47 8.57 1.51 -23.91
CA PHE A 47 9.37 0.31 -24.12
C PHE A 47 8.83 -0.59 -25.24
N GLY A 48 7.62 -0.34 -25.77
CA GLY A 48 6.96 -1.21 -26.72
C GLY A 48 6.45 -2.50 -26.07
N THR A 49 6.33 -3.56 -26.86
CA THR A 49 5.89 -4.88 -26.38
C THR A 49 6.97 -5.52 -25.52
N LYS A 50 6.59 -5.97 -24.32
CA LYS A 50 7.48 -6.47 -23.26
C LYS A 50 7.34 -7.98 -23.07
N THR A 51 7.29 -8.73 -24.18
CA THR A 51 7.22 -10.20 -24.16
C THR A 51 8.34 -10.77 -23.30
N THR A 52 8.04 -11.80 -22.51
CA THR A 52 8.99 -12.42 -21.57
C THR A 52 10.31 -12.80 -22.25
N GLY A 53 11.42 -12.40 -21.62
CA GLY A 53 12.78 -12.63 -22.12
C GLY A 53 13.24 -11.71 -23.26
N SER A 54 12.39 -10.79 -23.74
CA SER A 54 12.80 -9.77 -24.71
C SER A 54 13.66 -8.66 -24.09
N ALA A 55 14.38 -7.91 -24.93
CA ALA A 55 15.13 -6.73 -24.50
C ALA A 55 14.21 -5.66 -23.88
N ASN A 56 13.00 -5.48 -24.41
CA ASN A 56 12.03 -4.53 -23.90
C ASN A 56 11.53 -4.90 -22.49
N ASN A 57 11.31 -6.20 -22.25
CA ASN A 57 11.00 -6.71 -20.92
C ASN A 57 12.15 -6.43 -19.93
N ALA A 58 13.40 -6.71 -20.31
CA ALA A 58 14.56 -6.38 -19.48
C ALA A 58 14.71 -4.87 -19.22
N ASN A 59 14.42 -4.02 -20.22
CA ASN A 59 14.44 -2.56 -20.07
C ASN A 59 13.35 -2.08 -19.10
N ALA A 60 12.13 -2.63 -19.19
CA ALA A 60 11.05 -2.34 -18.26
C ALA A 60 11.40 -2.76 -16.82
N LEU A 61 12.01 -3.93 -16.62
CA LEU A 61 12.51 -4.38 -15.31
C LEU A 61 13.52 -3.37 -14.72
N ASN A 62 14.48 -2.91 -15.53
CA ASN A 62 15.48 -1.93 -15.11
C ASN A 62 14.85 -0.57 -14.77
N TRP A 63 13.83 -0.16 -15.53
CA TRP A 63 13.04 1.04 -15.22
C TRP A 63 12.30 0.90 -13.89
N LEU A 64 11.63 -0.22 -13.64
CA LEU A 64 10.96 -0.49 -12.36
C LEU A 64 11.94 -0.37 -11.19
N LYS A 65 13.09 -1.05 -11.27
CA LYS A 65 14.16 -0.96 -10.26
C LYS A 65 14.59 0.49 -10.00
N SER A 66 14.73 1.26 -11.07
CA SER A 66 15.13 2.66 -10.99
C SER A 66 14.06 3.52 -10.31
N LYS A 67 12.77 3.30 -10.60
CA LYS A 67 11.66 3.97 -9.93
C LYS A 67 11.67 3.68 -8.43
N TYR A 68 11.75 2.43 -8.02
CA TYR A 68 11.83 2.06 -6.60
C TYR A 68 13.04 2.67 -5.89
N THR A 69 14.22 2.64 -6.52
CA THR A 69 15.43 3.27 -5.98
C THR A 69 15.23 4.79 -5.84
N SER A 70 14.58 5.44 -6.81
CA SER A 70 14.26 6.88 -6.75
C SER A 70 13.27 7.24 -5.64
N PHE A 71 12.43 6.29 -5.22
CA PHE A 71 11.55 6.44 -4.05
C PHE A 71 12.28 6.20 -2.73
N GLY A 72 13.58 5.87 -2.76
CA GLY A 72 14.41 5.64 -1.57
C GLY A 72 14.41 4.20 -1.06
N TYR A 73 13.90 3.23 -1.81
CA TYR A 73 14.11 1.81 -1.49
C TYR A 73 15.60 1.46 -1.69
N SER A 74 16.18 0.78 -0.71
CA SER A 74 17.56 0.32 -0.82
C SER A 74 17.69 -0.87 -1.78
N ILE A 75 18.90 -1.11 -2.29
CA ILE A 75 19.18 -2.22 -3.21
C ILE A 75 18.80 -3.58 -2.60
N SER A 76 18.99 -3.76 -1.28
CA SER A 76 18.61 -5.00 -0.59
C SER A 76 17.10 -5.20 -0.48
N GLN A 77 16.31 -4.14 -0.64
CA GLN A 77 14.85 -4.22 -0.67
C GLN A 77 14.31 -4.50 -2.06
N VAL A 78 15.11 -4.30 -3.12
CA VAL A 78 14.71 -4.42 -4.53
C VAL A 78 15.40 -5.65 -5.12
N VAL A 79 14.74 -6.80 -5.04
CA VAL A 79 15.32 -8.11 -5.37
C VAL A 79 14.78 -8.61 -6.70
N GLU A 80 15.66 -9.10 -7.56
CA GLU A 80 15.28 -9.84 -8.76
C GLU A 80 15.07 -11.31 -8.42
N ASP A 81 13.99 -11.89 -8.94
CA ASP A 81 13.71 -13.33 -8.88
C ASP A 81 13.81 -13.92 -10.29
N PRO A 82 14.99 -14.43 -10.69
CA PRO A 82 15.23 -14.93 -12.03
C PRO A 82 14.61 -16.32 -12.26
N PHE A 83 14.04 -16.52 -13.45
CA PHE A 83 13.46 -17.81 -13.85
C PHE A 83 13.73 -18.12 -15.33
N THR A 84 13.54 -19.38 -15.72
CA THR A 84 13.72 -19.83 -17.10
C THR A 84 12.63 -20.83 -17.48
N VAL A 85 12.02 -20.63 -18.64
CA VAL A 85 11.02 -21.53 -19.23
C VAL A 85 11.43 -21.84 -20.67
N GLY A 86 11.85 -23.08 -20.93
CA GLY A 86 12.44 -23.45 -22.21
C GLY A 86 13.69 -22.60 -22.51
N SER A 87 13.68 -21.86 -23.62
CA SER A 87 14.74 -20.93 -24.00
C SER A 87 14.53 -19.50 -23.48
N LEU A 88 13.39 -19.20 -22.86
CA LEU A 88 13.07 -17.87 -22.33
C LEU A 88 13.66 -17.72 -20.93
N ALA A 89 14.49 -16.69 -20.74
CA ALA A 89 14.99 -16.30 -19.42
C ALA A 89 14.45 -14.91 -19.08
N SER A 90 13.83 -14.77 -17.91
CA SER A 90 13.29 -13.49 -17.43
C SER A 90 13.40 -13.41 -15.91
N LYS A 91 12.88 -12.32 -15.32
CA LYS A 91 12.94 -12.08 -13.89
C LYS A 91 11.67 -11.39 -13.42
N ASN A 92 11.20 -11.78 -12.25
CA ASN A 92 10.26 -10.96 -11.49
C ASN A 92 11.03 -9.88 -10.72
N LEU A 93 10.37 -8.77 -10.40
CA LEU A 93 10.89 -7.79 -9.45
C LEU A 93 10.11 -7.85 -8.15
N VAL A 94 10.82 -8.03 -7.03
CA VAL A 94 10.24 -8.17 -5.70
C VAL A 94 10.76 -7.04 -4.82
N VAL A 95 9.88 -6.13 -4.40
CA VAL A 95 10.24 -5.00 -3.55
C VAL A 95 9.65 -5.15 -2.16
N THR A 96 10.50 -5.28 -1.14
CA THR A 96 10.08 -5.53 0.24
C THR A 96 10.14 -4.26 1.09
N LYS A 97 8.98 -3.86 1.61
CA LYS A 97 8.86 -2.89 2.70
C LYS A 97 8.62 -3.65 4.01
N THR A 98 9.60 -3.63 4.91
CA THR A 98 9.54 -4.38 6.18
C THR A 98 8.51 -3.80 7.15
N GLY A 99 7.69 -4.67 7.73
CA GLY A 99 6.75 -4.36 8.79
C GLY A 99 7.45 -4.23 10.16
N THR A 100 6.83 -3.49 11.08
CA THR A 100 7.40 -3.17 12.39
C THR A 100 7.13 -4.23 13.46
N LEU A 101 6.04 -5.00 13.32
CA LEU A 101 5.60 -5.98 14.32
C LEU A 101 5.71 -7.42 13.81
N TYR A 102 5.33 -7.66 12.55
CA TYR A 102 5.36 -8.96 11.90
C TYR A 102 6.21 -8.91 10.61
N PRO A 103 7.53 -8.72 10.72
CA PRO A 103 8.40 -8.50 9.56
C PRO A 103 8.48 -9.69 8.59
N ASN A 104 8.15 -10.90 9.06
CA ASN A 104 8.17 -12.15 8.28
C ASN A 104 6.77 -12.64 7.86
N THR A 105 5.75 -11.80 8.00
CA THR A 105 4.39 -12.05 7.52
C THR A 105 4.04 -11.02 6.47
N TYR A 106 3.65 -11.47 5.28
CA TYR A 106 3.61 -10.62 4.10
C TYR A 106 2.19 -10.36 3.57
N VAL A 107 1.90 -9.11 3.24
CA VAL A 107 0.86 -8.72 2.30
C VAL A 107 1.55 -8.54 0.94
N LEU A 108 1.21 -9.39 -0.03
CA LEU A 108 1.72 -9.29 -1.39
C LEU A 108 0.76 -8.40 -2.20
N VAL A 109 1.29 -7.37 -2.84
CA VAL A 109 0.56 -6.50 -3.77
C VAL A 109 1.20 -6.70 -5.13
N ILE A 110 0.47 -7.26 -6.08
CA ILE A 110 1.04 -7.87 -7.28
C ILE A 110 0.39 -7.33 -8.56
N ALA A 111 1.18 -7.27 -9.63
CA ALA A 111 0.77 -7.03 -11.01
C ALA A 111 1.84 -7.65 -11.93
N HIS A 112 1.56 -7.78 -13.22
CA HIS A 112 2.59 -8.12 -14.21
C HIS A 112 3.01 -6.91 -15.04
N PHE A 113 4.23 -6.98 -15.57
CA PHE A 113 4.82 -5.92 -16.41
C PHE A 113 5.16 -6.40 -17.82
N ASP A 114 5.08 -7.71 -18.10
CA ASP A 114 5.15 -8.22 -19.46
C ASP A 114 3.85 -7.97 -20.23
N THR A 115 3.95 -8.05 -21.55
CA THR A 115 2.81 -7.82 -22.47
C THR A 115 2.89 -8.74 -23.67
N ILE A 116 1.74 -8.98 -24.31
CA ILE A 116 1.65 -9.70 -25.59
C ILE A 116 0.90 -8.87 -26.64
N ASN A 117 1.35 -8.92 -27.90
CA ASN A 117 0.71 -8.29 -29.08
C ASN A 117 0.46 -6.76 -29.01
N GLY A 118 0.96 -6.06 -28.00
CA GLY A 118 0.74 -4.63 -27.78
C GLY A 118 1.68 -4.03 -26.75
N VAL A 119 1.55 -2.72 -26.53
CA VAL A 119 2.36 -1.99 -25.53
C VAL A 119 1.84 -2.17 -24.10
N GLY A 120 0.60 -2.63 -23.94
CA GLY A 120 0.01 -3.03 -22.67
C GLY A 120 -0.32 -1.85 -21.76
N ALA A 121 -0.93 -0.79 -22.28
CA ALA A 121 -1.20 0.41 -21.47
C ALA A 121 -2.12 0.07 -20.28
N ASN A 122 -3.20 -0.64 -20.54
CA ASN A 122 -4.10 -1.15 -19.52
C ASN A 122 -3.68 -2.52 -19.01
N ASP A 123 -3.25 -3.42 -19.90
CA ASP A 123 -2.87 -4.81 -19.66
C ASP A 123 -1.34 -5.02 -19.79
N ASN A 124 -0.55 -4.88 -18.74
CA ASN A 124 -0.93 -4.46 -17.39
C ASN A 124 -0.09 -3.28 -16.87
N GLY A 125 0.09 -2.29 -17.75
CA GLY A 125 0.69 -1.01 -17.40
C GLY A 125 -0.11 -0.27 -16.32
N SER A 126 -1.42 -0.49 -16.24
CA SER A 126 -2.30 0.10 -15.23
C SER A 126 -1.99 -0.41 -13.82
N GLY A 127 -1.99 -1.73 -13.61
CA GLY A 127 -1.64 -2.37 -12.33
C GLY A 127 -0.20 -2.07 -11.93
N THR A 128 0.75 -2.22 -12.87
CA THR A 128 2.16 -1.88 -12.65
C THR A 128 2.34 -0.46 -12.09
N ASN A 129 1.68 0.54 -12.69
CA ASN A 129 1.81 1.93 -12.24
C ASN A 129 1.06 2.21 -10.93
N ALA A 130 -0.05 1.52 -10.66
CA ALA A 130 -0.72 1.59 -9.36
C ALA A 130 0.20 1.08 -8.22
N LEU A 131 0.92 -0.03 -8.44
CA LEU A 131 1.92 -0.55 -7.51
C LEU A 131 3.03 0.46 -7.21
N LEU A 132 3.57 1.11 -8.25
CA LEU A 132 4.62 2.12 -8.10
C LEU A 132 4.15 3.31 -7.24
N GLU A 133 2.94 3.82 -7.49
CA GLU A 133 2.42 4.96 -6.76
C GLU A 133 2.10 4.61 -5.29
N MET A 134 1.54 3.42 -5.04
CA MET A 134 1.35 2.92 -3.68
C MET A 134 2.68 2.77 -2.94
N ALA A 135 3.70 2.20 -3.59
CA ALA A 135 5.01 2.01 -2.98
C ALA A 135 5.72 3.32 -2.67
N ARG A 136 5.57 4.34 -3.53
CA ARG A 136 6.10 5.70 -3.30
C ARG A 136 5.50 6.32 -2.05
N ILE A 137 4.19 6.25 -1.88
CA ILE A 137 3.48 6.86 -0.75
C ILE A 137 3.74 6.09 0.55
N LEU A 138 3.82 4.76 0.49
CA LEU A 138 3.97 3.93 1.68
C LEU A 138 5.43 3.76 2.13
N LYS A 139 6.42 4.23 1.38
CA LYS A 139 7.84 3.98 1.63
C LYS A 139 8.26 4.12 3.11
N ASP A 140 7.90 5.24 3.74
CA ASP A 140 8.30 5.55 5.13
C ASP A 140 7.14 5.43 6.13
N VAL A 141 6.04 4.80 5.72
CA VAL A 141 4.87 4.58 6.55
C VAL A 141 5.06 3.32 7.39
N PRO A 142 5.06 3.38 8.73
CA PRO A 142 5.10 2.15 9.53
C PRO A 142 3.87 1.28 9.25
N THR A 143 4.06 -0.01 9.07
CA THR A 143 3.01 -1.03 8.89
C THR A 143 3.33 -2.19 9.82
N GLU A 144 2.33 -2.84 10.43
CA GLU A 144 2.62 -4.00 11.30
C GLU A 144 3.18 -5.16 10.47
N TYR A 145 2.58 -5.44 9.32
CA TYR A 145 2.99 -6.50 8.40
C TYR A 145 3.91 -5.96 7.31
N SER A 146 4.79 -6.81 6.79
CA SER A 146 5.61 -6.47 5.63
C SER A 146 4.74 -6.41 4.37
N ILE A 147 5.04 -5.45 3.49
CA ILE A 147 4.43 -5.39 2.16
C ILE A 147 5.48 -5.81 1.14
N ARG A 148 5.11 -6.70 0.21
CA ARG A 148 5.91 -6.93 -0.99
C ARG A 148 5.14 -6.43 -2.20
N PHE A 149 5.71 -5.47 -2.91
CA PHE A 149 5.25 -5.09 -4.24
C PHE A 149 5.96 -5.99 -5.24
N ILE A 150 5.21 -6.79 -5.99
CA ILE A 150 5.80 -7.75 -6.94
C ILE A 150 5.31 -7.42 -8.35
N HIS A 151 6.26 -7.25 -9.26
CA HIS A 151 6.02 -7.13 -10.69
C HIS A 151 6.44 -8.43 -11.35
N PHE A 152 5.48 -9.24 -11.79
CA PHE A 152 5.72 -10.50 -12.46
C PHE A 152 6.02 -10.30 -13.94
N SER A 153 6.87 -11.18 -14.49
CA SER A 153 7.00 -11.38 -15.93
C SER A 153 6.44 -12.75 -16.28
N GLY A 154 5.90 -12.89 -17.49
CA GLY A 154 5.43 -14.16 -18.04
C GLY A 154 4.01 -14.51 -17.63
N GLU A 155 3.23 -13.55 -17.14
CA GLU A 155 1.79 -13.72 -16.93
C GLU A 155 1.13 -14.14 -18.25
N GLU A 156 1.43 -13.37 -19.30
CA GLU A 156 0.79 -13.44 -20.61
C GLU A 156 1.19 -14.67 -21.43
N GLN A 157 2.17 -15.43 -20.95
CA GLN A 157 2.60 -16.69 -21.57
C GLN A 157 2.22 -17.91 -20.72
N GLY A 158 1.42 -17.71 -19.68
CA GLY A 158 0.93 -18.77 -18.81
C GLY A 158 1.46 -18.67 -17.39
N LEU A 159 1.43 -17.48 -16.77
CA LEU A 159 1.73 -17.26 -15.34
C LEU A 159 3.12 -17.74 -14.91
N TYR A 160 4.11 -17.68 -15.79
CA TYR A 160 5.43 -18.29 -15.55
C TYR A 160 6.15 -17.69 -14.34
N GLY A 161 6.13 -16.36 -14.22
CA GLY A 161 6.78 -15.66 -13.12
C GLY A 161 6.15 -15.97 -11.77
N SER A 162 4.82 -15.90 -11.67
CA SER A 162 4.10 -16.18 -10.42
C SER A 162 4.15 -17.65 -10.03
N GLN A 163 4.06 -18.58 -10.99
CA GLN A 163 4.29 -20.01 -10.73
C GLN A 163 5.70 -20.29 -10.23
N HIS A 164 6.72 -19.67 -10.86
CA HIS A 164 8.10 -19.79 -10.38
C HIS A 164 8.23 -19.29 -8.94
N TYR A 165 7.67 -18.12 -8.64
CA TYR A 165 7.75 -17.51 -7.32
C TYR A 165 7.09 -18.37 -6.24
N VAL A 166 5.89 -18.90 -6.50
CA VAL A 166 5.20 -19.80 -5.57
C VAL A 166 6.05 -21.06 -5.30
N ASN A 167 6.56 -21.70 -6.35
CA ASN A 167 7.30 -22.96 -6.21
C ASN A 167 8.69 -22.78 -5.57
N ASN A 168 9.44 -21.76 -5.97
CA ASN A 168 10.86 -21.62 -5.64
C ASN A 168 11.15 -20.58 -4.56
N VAL A 169 10.18 -19.72 -4.23
CA VAL A 169 10.35 -18.70 -3.18
C VAL A 169 9.40 -18.98 -2.02
N VAL A 170 8.09 -19.08 -2.28
CA VAL A 170 7.09 -19.28 -1.22
C VAL A 170 7.26 -20.65 -0.56
N ASN A 171 7.23 -21.72 -1.37
CA ASN A 171 7.28 -23.10 -0.89
C ASN A 171 8.68 -23.55 -0.49
N ALA A 172 9.74 -22.95 -1.04
CA ALA A 172 11.11 -23.27 -0.70
C ALA A 172 11.59 -22.60 0.61
N THR A 173 10.91 -21.55 1.07
CA THR A 173 11.20 -20.96 2.39
C THR A 173 10.84 -21.97 3.49
N SER A 174 11.69 -22.14 4.51
CA SER A 174 11.45 -23.05 5.63
C SER A 174 11.48 -22.32 6.98
N PRO A 175 10.36 -22.28 7.74
CA PRO A 175 9.03 -22.76 7.37
C PRO A 175 8.46 -22.02 6.16
N LYS A 176 7.45 -22.60 5.47
CA LYS A 176 6.79 -22.01 4.29
C LYS A 176 6.51 -20.52 4.54
N MET A 177 6.79 -19.69 3.54
CA MET A 177 6.63 -18.24 3.65
C MET A 177 5.22 -17.89 4.16
N ASN A 178 5.16 -17.07 5.21
CA ASN A 178 3.90 -16.69 5.82
C ASN A 178 3.25 -15.54 5.03
N ILE A 179 2.30 -15.86 4.18
CA ILE A 179 1.54 -14.90 3.38
C ILE A 179 0.18 -14.69 4.04
N ARG A 180 -0.10 -13.45 4.44
CA ARG A 180 -1.38 -13.03 5.01
C ARG A 180 -2.44 -12.81 3.93
N LEU A 181 -2.03 -12.24 2.81
CA LEU A 181 -2.89 -11.87 1.70
C LEU A 181 -2.07 -11.69 0.43
N VAL A 182 -2.63 -12.13 -0.70
CA VAL A 182 -2.21 -11.73 -2.04
C VAL A 182 -3.28 -10.82 -2.65
N PHE A 183 -2.89 -9.63 -3.08
CA PHE A 183 -3.78 -8.64 -3.69
C PHE A 183 -3.31 -8.32 -5.11
N ASN A 184 -4.04 -8.80 -6.11
CA ASN A 184 -3.74 -8.65 -7.53
C ASN A 184 -4.38 -7.40 -8.13
N LEU A 185 -3.66 -6.68 -8.98
CA LEU A 185 -4.19 -5.59 -9.79
C LEU A 185 -3.89 -5.90 -11.26
N ASP A 186 -4.92 -6.18 -12.03
CA ASP A 186 -4.79 -6.53 -13.43
C ASP A 186 -5.94 -5.94 -14.26
N GLN A 187 -5.58 -5.24 -15.33
CA GLN A 187 -6.49 -4.44 -16.16
C GLN A 187 -7.40 -3.54 -15.30
N VAL A 188 -6.84 -2.48 -14.74
CA VAL A 188 -7.50 -1.56 -13.79
C VAL A 188 -7.58 -0.12 -14.30
N GLY A 189 -7.45 0.09 -15.61
CA GLY A 189 -7.37 1.39 -16.26
C GLY A 189 -8.58 1.81 -17.07
N GLY A 190 -9.57 0.94 -17.27
CA GLY A 190 -10.80 1.24 -18.00
C GLY A 190 -10.56 1.53 -19.48
N THR A 191 -11.63 1.89 -20.17
CA THR A 191 -11.68 2.16 -21.61
C THR A 191 -12.15 3.59 -21.88
N ALA A 192 -11.44 4.30 -22.75
CA ALA A 192 -11.79 5.67 -23.13
C ALA A 192 -13.20 5.74 -23.74
N GLY A 193 -13.95 6.77 -23.35
CA GLY A 193 -15.31 7.00 -23.86
C GLY A 193 -16.39 6.13 -23.21
N GLN A 194 -16.03 5.25 -22.26
CA GLN A 194 -16.97 4.47 -21.46
C GLN A 194 -17.06 5.03 -20.04
N THR A 195 -18.19 4.78 -19.37
CA THR A 195 -18.37 5.16 -17.96
C THR A 195 -17.76 4.10 -17.05
N HIS A 196 -16.69 4.46 -16.35
CA HIS A 196 -16.06 3.59 -15.34
C HIS A 196 -16.25 4.16 -13.93
N ASN A 197 -17.24 3.65 -13.21
CA ASN A 197 -17.53 4.02 -11.82
C ASN A 197 -17.51 2.83 -10.85
N THR A 198 -17.27 1.62 -11.34
CA THR A 198 -17.31 0.37 -10.55
C THR A 198 -16.00 -0.38 -10.75
N ILE A 199 -15.37 -0.81 -9.65
CA ILE A 199 -14.24 -1.75 -9.70
C ILE A 199 -14.69 -3.11 -9.17
N PHE A 200 -14.34 -4.18 -9.87
CA PHE A 200 -14.68 -5.54 -9.45
C PHE A 200 -13.66 -6.01 -8.43
N CYS A 201 -14.16 -6.40 -7.25
CA CYS A 201 -13.36 -7.00 -6.19
C CYS A 201 -13.47 -8.51 -6.33
N GLU A 202 -12.40 -9.14 -6.79
CA GLU A 202 -12.34 -10.56 -7.10
C GLU A 202 -12.03 -11.40 -5.86
N GLN A 203 -12.53 -12.64 -5.85
CA GLN A 203 -12.30 -13.60 -4.77
C GLN A 203 -12.17 -15.01 -5.30
N ASP A 204 -11.53 -15.87 -4.50
CA ASP A 204 -11.50 -17.29 -4.74
C ASP A 204 -12.91 -17.90 -4.63
N THR A 205 -13.30 -18.60 -5.69
CA THR A 205 -14.52 -19.42 -5.74
C THR A 205 -14.23 -20.86 -6.19
N ASN A 206 -12.95 -21.22 -6.35
CA ASN A 206 -12.55 -22.55 -6.82
C ASN A 206 -12.64 -23.54 -5.65
N ASN A 207 -13.10 -24.76 -5.90
CA ASN A 207 -13.17 -25.79 -4.85
C ASN A 207 -11.91 -26.66 -4.79
N SER A 208 -10.77 -26.17 -5.30
CA SER A 208 -9.53 -26.91 -5.39
C SER A 208 -8.33 -25.95 -5.31
N PRO A 209 -7.80 -25.69 -4.10
CA PRO A 209 -8.24 -26.19 -2.79
C PRO A 209 -9.50 -25.45 -2.27
N VAL A 210 -10.29 -26.08 -1.38
CA VAL A 210 -11.47 -25.42 -0.75
C VAL A 210 -11.06 -24.51 0.43
N GLY A 211 -9.85 -24.70 0.96
CA GLY A 211 -9.46 -24.20 2.29
C GLY A 211 -9.35 -22.68 2.44
N ASN A 212 -9.27 -21.94 1.35
CA ASN A 212 -9.02 -20.50 1.30
C ASN A 212 -10.22 -19.66 0.82
N ASN A 213 -11.31 -20.27 0.31
CA ASN A 213 -12.48 -19.55 -0.22
C ASN A 213 -13.15 -18.63 0.81
N ALA A 214 -13.41 -19.14 2.01
CA ALA A 214 -14.09 -18.36 3.05
C ALA A 214 -13.24 -17.17 3.52
N SER A 215 -11.94 -17.39 3.65
CA SER A 215 -10.98 -16.33 3.98
C SER A 215 -10.86 -15.31 2.85
N SER A 216 -10.81 -15.76 1.59
CA SER A 216 -10.79 -14.91 0.40
C SER A 216 -12.06 -14.04 0.33
N ALA A 217 -13.24 -14.63 0.48
CA ALA A 217 -14.50 -13.88 0.52
C ALA A 217 -14.53 -12.84 1.67
N SER A 218 -13.98 -13.18 2.84
CA SER A 218 -13.90 -12.26 3.97
C SER A 218 -12.98 -11.06 3.68
N VAL A 219 -11.79 -11.29 3.11
CA VAL A 219 -10.88 -10.19 2.75
C VAL A 219 -11.40 -9.39 1.55
N THR A 220 -12.08 -10.02 0.59
CA THR A 220 -12.71 -9.31 -0.54
C THR A 220 -13.87 -8.44 -0.07
N GLN A 221 -14.63 -8.86 0.94
CA GLN A 221 -15.61 -7.97 1.56
C GLN A 221 -14.94 -6.78 2.25
N GLN A 222 -13.78 -6.98 2.88
CA GLN A 222 -13.00 -5.89 3.45
C GLN A 222 -12.45 -4.94 2.38
N LEU A 223 -12.03 -5.48 1.24
CA LEU A 223 -11.59 -4.74 0.07
C LEU A 223 -12.74 -3.85 -0.45
N LYS A 224 -13.95 -4.40 -0.59
CA LYS A 224 -15.14 -3.64 -1.02
C LYS A 224 -15.44 -2.46 -0.10
N ASN A 225 -15.31 -2.66 1.22
CA ASN A 225 -15.48 -1.58 2.19
C ASN A 225 -14.37 -0.51 2.04
N CYS A 226 -13.11 -0.91 1.83
CA CYS A 226 -12.01 0.03 1.58
C CYS A 226 -12.22 0.85 0.30
N VAL A 227 -12.78 0.26 -0.77
CA VAL A 227 -13.16 1.01 -1.98
C VAL A 227 -14.12 2.15 -1.61
N ALA A 228 -15.21 1.83 -0.92
CA ALA A 228 -16.22 2.82 -0.51
C ALA A 228 -15.68 3.91 0.43
N LEU A 229 -14.68 3.59 1.26
CA LEU A 229 -14.10 4.53 2.23
C LEU A 229 -13.05 5.45 1.61
N TYR A 230 -12.32 5.02 0.58
CA TYR A 230 -11.11 5.69 0.10
C TYR A 230 -11.15 6.13 -1.36
N SER A 231 -12.20 5.79 -2.12
CA SER A 231 -12.38 6.24 -3.49
C SER A 231 -13.85 6.58 -3.78
N PRO A 232 -14.15 7.27 -4.91
CA PRO A 232 -15.52 7.52 -5.33
C PRO A 232 -16.16 6.31 -6.05
N LEU A 233 -15.46 5.18 -6.15
CA LEU A 233 -15.91 4.03 -6.93
C LEU A 233 -16.95 3.20 -6.17
N GLN A 234 -17.83 2.57 -6.94
CA GLN A 234 -18.69 1.50 -6.51
C GLN A 234 -17.97 0.16 -6.63
N THR A 235 -18.59 -0.90 -6.10
CA THR A 235 -18.12 -2.27 -6.22
C THR A 235 -19.21 -3.17 -6.78
N ASN A 236 -18.81 -4.30 -7.35
CA ASN A 236 -19.72 -5.33 -7.84
C ASN A 236 -20.68 -5.80 -6.74
N THR A 237 -21.98 -5.87 -7.07
CA THR A 237 -23.05 -6.32 -6.16
C THR A 237 -23.08 -7.84 -5.96
N GLY A 238 -22.51 -8.60 -6.91
CA GLY A 238 -22.36 -10.06 -6.85
C GLY A 238 -20.94 -10.52 -6.50
N VAL A 239 -20.73 -11.83 -6.61
CA VAL A 239 -19.39 -12.44 -6.55
C VAL A 239 -18.69 -12.23 -7.88
N ALA A 240 -17.44 -11.76 -7.84
CA ALA A 240 -16.54 -11.77 -8.99
C ALA A 240 -15.48 -12.85 -8.73
N PRO A 241 -15.50 -13.97 -9.48
CA PRO A 241 -14.47 -14.99 -9.35
C PRO A 241 -13.11 -14.45 -9.78
N ALA A 242 -12.06 -14.74 -9.00
CA ALA A 242 -10.70 -14.61 -9.47
C ALA A 242 -10.46 -15.54 -10.67
N TYR A 243 -9.79 -15.03 -11.69
CA TYR A 243 -9.60 -15.72 -12.95
C TYR A 243 -8.33 -15.27 -13.66
N SER A 244 -7.56 -16.26 -14.13
CA SER A 244 -6.51 -16.10 -15.16
C SER A 244 -5.55 -14.91 -14.97
N SER A 245 -4.99 -14.76 -13.77
CA SER A 245 -3.94 -13.77 -13.47
C SER A 245 -3.00 -14.28 -12.36
N ASP A 246 -2.01 -13.50 -11.95
CA ASP A 246 -0.89 -13.94 -11.12
C ASP A 246 -1.25 -14.39 -9.70
N TYR A 247 -2.47 -14.10 -9.21
CA TYR A 247 -2.96 -14.68 -7.96
C TYR A 247 -3.29 -16.19 -8.05
N MET A 248 -3.41 -16.77 -9.25
CA MET A 248 -3.94 -18.13 -9.44
C MET A 248 -2.97 -19.19 -8.91
N PRO A 249 -1.64 -19.08 -9.11
CA PRO A 249 -0.69 -20.01 -8.51
C PRO A 249 -0.71 -19.97 -6.98
N PHE A 250 -0.93 -18.79 -6.38
CA PHE A 250 -1.07 -18.63 -4.92
C PHE A 250 -2.38 -19.24 -4.43
N GLN A 251 -3.48 -18.98 -5.13
CA GLN A 251 -4.78 -19.57 -4.84
C GLN A 251 -4.70 -21.11 -4.82
N ASN A 252 -4.11 -21.69 -5.87
CA ASN A 252 -3.94 -23.14 -6.00
C ASN A 252 -3.00 -23.72 -4.93
N ASN A 253 -2.10 -22.92 -4.38
CA ASN A 253 -1.16 -23.28 -3.33
C ASN A 253 -1.70 -23.01 -1.90
N GLY A 254 -2.97 -22.57 -1.80
CA GLY A 254 -3.73 -22.44 -0.56
C GLY A 254 -3.62 -21.07 0.13
N GLU A 255 -2.99 -20.09 -0.52
CA GLU A 255 -2.94 -18.72 0.00
C GLU A 255 -4.29 -18.00 -0.13
N VAL A 256 -4.54 -17.04 0.75
CA VAL A 256 -5.71 -16.16 0.69
C VAL A 256 -5.45 -15.07 -0.37
N ILE A 257 -6.33 -14.98 -1.36
CA ILE A 257 -6.21 -14.05 -2.49
C ILE A 257 -7.41 -13.09 -2.55
N THR A 258 -7.18 -11.92 -3.15
CA THR A 258 -8.20 -10.96 -3.58
C THR A 258 -7.65 -10.15 -4.76
N GLY A 259 -8.49 -9.44 -5.51
CA GLY A 259 -8.02 -8.70 -6.67
C GLY A 259 -8.93 -7.56 -7.11
N PHE A 260 -8.36 -6.69 -7.94
CA PHE A 260 -9.10 -5.70 -8.71
C PHE A 260 -9.03 -6.01 -10.20
N TYR A 261 -10.20 -5.92 -10.83
CA TYR A 261 -10.39 -6.01 -12.27
C TYR A 261 -11.42 -4.94 -12.70
N GLU A 262 -11.21 -4.31 -13.86
CA GLU A 262 -12.10 -3.25 -14.36
C GLU A 262 -13.53 -3.74 -14.72
N GLY A 263 -13.72 -5.06 -14.89
CA GLY A 263 -15.02 -5.70 -14.94
C GLY A 263 -15.42 -6.33 -16.27
N TYR A 264 -16.41 -7.22 -16.21
CA TYR A 264 -16.83 -8.08 -17.33
C TYR A 264 -17.93 -7.47 -18.23
N GLY A 265 -18.40 -6.26 -17.92
CA GLY A 265 -19.64 -5.70 -18.48
C GLY A 265 -19.47 -4.72 -19.64
N ASN A 266 -18.25 -4.31 -19.92
CA ASN A 266 -17.90 -3.44 -21.05
C ASN A 266 -16.63 -4.02 -21.63
N THR A 267 -16.77 -4.76 -22.74
CA THR A 267 -15.66 -5.50 -23.36
C THR A 267 -14.61 -4.50 -23.81
N ASN A 268 -13.63 -4.21 -22.97
CA ASN A 268 -12.41 -3.55 -23.38
C ASN A 268 -11.86 -4.43 -24.51
N PRO A 269 -11.92 -3.98 -25.78
CA PRO A 269 -11.57 -4.85 -26.91
C PRO A 269 -10.05 -4.85 -27.16
N TYR A 270 -9.31 -4.11 -26.35
CA TYR A 270 -7.92 -3.79 -26.58
C TYR A 270 -6.89 -4.73 -25.92
N PRO A 271 -7.16 -5.43 -24.79
CA PRO A 271 -6.21 -6.38 -24.22
C PRO A 271 -5.67 -7.34 -25.28
N HIS A 272 -4.36 -7.59 -25.22
CA HIS A 272 -3.63 -8.43 -26.19
C HIS A 272 -3.70 -7.94 -27.64
N THR A 273 -3.88 -6.64 -27.87
CA THR A 273 -3.83 -6.02 -29.20
C THR A 273 -2.93 -4.78 -29.22
N SER A 274 -2.57 -4.33 -30.43
CA SER A 274 -1.90 -3.04 -30.62
C SER A 274 -2.76 -1.84 -30.23
N GLY A 275 -4.05 -2.04 -29.97
CA GLY A 275 -4.99 -1.03 -29.50
C GLY A 275 -4.93 -0.80 -28.00
N ASP A 276 -4.19 -1.60 -27.22
CA ASP A 276 -4.00 -1.35 -25.79
C ASP A 276 -2.96 -0.24 -25.56
N ILE A 277 -3.40 0.99 -25.85
CA ILE A 277 -2.64 2.23 -25.79
C ILE A 277 -3.33 3.23 -24.86
N ILE A 278 -2.57 4.19 -24.34
CA ILE A 278 -3.07 5.16 -23.35
C ILE A 278 -4.28 5.96 -23.86
N SER A 279 -4.34 6.29 -25.15
CA SER A 279 -5.47 7.05 -25.72
C SER A 279 -6.80 6.28 -25.71
N ASN A 280 -6.74 4.95 -25.55
CA ASN A 280 -7.90 4.07 -25.50
C ASN A 280 -8.28 3.68 -24.07
N MET A 281 -7.57 4.20 -23.06
CA MET A 281 -7.77 3.91 -21.64
C MET A 281 -8.46 5.09 -20.93
N ASP A 282 -9.08 4.84 -19.76
CA ASP A 282 -9.55 5.88 -18.83
C ASP A 282 -8.56 6.08 -17.66
N PRO A 283 -7.51 6.91 -17.81
CA PRO A 283 -6.53 7.12 -16.74
C PRO A 283 -7.12 7.75 -15.46
N VAL A 284 -8.31 8.37 -15.51
CA VAL A 284 -8.99 8.90 -14.32
C VAL A 284 -9.61 7.77 -13.52
N PHE A 285 -10.13 6.74 -14.19
CA PHE A 285 -10.54 5.51 -13.52
C PHE A 285 -9.36 4.85 -12.80
N LEU A 286 -8.21 4.68 -13.47
CA LEU A 286 -6.99 4.15 -12.85
C LEU A 286 -6.57 4.92 -11.59
N PHE A 287 -6.64 6.25 -11.64
CA PHE A 287 -6.34 7.08 -10.47
C PHE A 287 -7.25 6.78 -9.29
N ASN A 288 -8.56 6.63 -9.53
CA ASN A 288 -9.51 6.27 -8.48
C ASN A 288 -9.33 4.83 -7.98
N VAL A 289 -8.97 3.89 -8.87
CA VAL A 289 -8.62 2.52 -8.48
C VAL A 289 -7.36 2.50 -7.62
N THR A 290 -6.35 3.30 -7.97
CA THR A 290 -5.10 3.43 -7.19
C THR A 290 -5.39 3.97 -5.78
N LYS A 291 -6.31 4.93 -5.65
CA LYS A 291 -6.79 5.41 -4.34
C LYS A 291 -7.46 4.32 -3.52
N ALA A 292 -8.34 3.54 -4.13
CA ALA A 292 -9.00 2.41 -3.49
C ALA A 292 -7.98 1.35 -3.02
N ALA A 293 -7.03 1.00 -3.90
CA ALA A 293 -5.98 0.02 -3.64
C ALA A 293 -5.07 0.48 -2.49
N LEU A 294 -4.66 1.75 -2.48
CA LEU A 294 -3.84 2.31 -1.40
C LEU A 294 -4.57 2.30 -0.06
N GLY A 295 -5.87 2.58 -0.04
CA GLY A 295 -6.71 2.45 1.16
C GLY A 295 -6.74 1.00 1.69
N ALA A 296 -6.91 0.05 0.78
CA ALA A 296 -6.95 -1.38 1.10
C ALA A 296 -5.60 -1.92 1.59
N VAL A 297 -4.49 -1.59 0.92
CA VAL A 297 -3.14 -2.01 1.33
C VAL A 297 -2.80 -1.50 2.73
N GLN A 298 -3.16 -0.25 3.06
CA GLN A 298 -2.99 0.28 4.41
C GLN A 298 -3.80 -0.50 5.46
N HIS A 299 -5.03 -0.88 5.13
CA HIS A 299 -5.88 -1.71 5.99
C HIS A 299 -5.26 -3.11 6.21
N PHE A 300 -4.90 -3.81 5.13
CA PHE A 300 -4.39 -5.18 5.22
C PHE A 300 -3.01 -5.29 5.85
N ALA A 301 -2.15 -4.29 5.64
CA ALA A 301 -0.83 -4.22 6.25
C ALA A 301 -0.84 -3.61 7.67
N VAL A 302 -1.99 -3.12 8.12
CA VAL A 302 -2.18 -2.39 9.39
C VAL A 302 -1.17 -1.24 9.48
N ALA A 303 -1.35 -0.26 8.60
CA ALA A 303 -0.53 0.94 8.56
C ALA A 303 -0.75 1.80 9.81
N SER A 304 0.28 2.55 10.20
CA SER A 304 0.17 3.45 11.34
C SER A 304 -0.94 4.48 11.09
N THR A 305 -1.83 4.59 12.06
CA THR A 305 -2.93 5.54 12.12
C THR A 305 -2.50 6.89 12.70
N SER A 306 -1.27 6.99 13.19
CA SER A 306 -0.69 8.29 13.51
C SER A 306 -0.59 9.08 12.21
N LEU A 307 -1.24 10.25 12.16
CA LEU A 307 -0.85 11.27 11.21
C LEU A 307 0.60 11.63 11.55
N SER A 308 1.55 11.09 10.79
CA SER A 308 2.87 11.68 10.74
C SER A 308 2.63 13.14 10.36
N VAL A 309 2.93 14.07 11.27
CA VAL A 309 3.23 15.44 10.85
C VAL A 309 4.33 15.24 9.83
N ALA A 310 4.01 15.42 8.55
CA ALA A 310 5.03 15.41 7.53
C ALA A 310 6.12 16.34 8.07
N GLU A 311 7.35 15.82 8.22
CA GLU A 311 8.49 16.70 8.09
C GLU A 311 8.34 17.29 6.70
N SER A 312 7.69 18.44 6.62
CA SER A 312 7.83 19.32 5.50
C SER A 312 9.29 19.73 5.51
N THR A 313 10.15 18.90 4.94
CA THR A 313 11.40 19.36 4.32
C THR A 313 11.02 20.10 3.04
N SER A 314 10.13 21.09 3.16
CA SER A 314 10.24 22.27 2.33
C SER A 314 11.53 22.92 2.79
N ALA A 315 12.56 22.78 1.96
CA ALA A 315 13.74 23.62 2.01
C ALA A 315 13.28 25.08 1.99
N ASN A 316 13.10 25.67 3.17
CA ASN A 316 12.97 27.09 3.42
C ASN A 316 13.19 27.30 4.92
N ALA A 317 14.22 28.09 5.25
CA ALA A 317 14.67 28.38 6.60
C ALA A 317 13.51 28.73 7.55
N GLY A 318 13.15 27.79 8.41
CA GLY A 318 12.21 27.97 9.51
C GLY A 318 12.83 27.38 10.79
N SER A 319 12.75 28.13 11.88
CA SER A 319 13.54 28.00 13.11
C SER A 319 13.87 26.57 13.56
N ASP A 320 15.14 26.18 13.39
CA ASP A 320 15.68 24.98 14.00
C ASP A 320 15.84 25.21 15.50
N TRP A 321 15.00 24.55 16.29
CA TRP A 321 14.96 24.66 17.75
C TRP A 321 15.26 23.32 18.43
N THR A 322 15.74 23.32 19.66
CA THR A 322 15.96 22.10 20.45
C THR A 322 15.33 22.23 21.83
N ALA A 323 14.87 21.11 22.38
CA ALA A 323 14.47 21.01 23.78
C ALA A 323 15.62 20.39 24.59
N TYR A 324 16.08 21.07 25.64
CA TYR A 324 17.12 20.54 26.51
C TYR A 324 16.84 20.89 27.98
N PRO A 325 16.94 19.93 28.93
CA PRO A 325 17.24 18.51 28.70
C PRO A 325 16.07 17.77 28.04
N ASN A 326 16.38 16.73 27.25
CA ASN A 326 15.42 15.81 26.66
C ASN A 326 16.05 14.40 26.65
N PRO A 327 15.67 13.47 27.56
CA PRO A 327 14.48 13.52 28.41
C PRO A 327 14.50 14.62 29.49
N ALA A 328 13.37 15.28 29.67
CA ALA A 328 13.11 16.29 30.69
C ALA A 328 12.60 15.62 31.98
N LYS A 329 12.98 16.16 33.14
CA LYS A 329 12.46 15.72 34.45
C LYS A 329 11.39 16.69 34.96
N ASP A 330 11.81 17.91 35.29
CA ASP A 330 10.93 18.95 35.85
C ASP A 330 10.65 20.06 34.83
N TYR A 331 11.63 20.38 33.99
CA TYR A 331 11.48 21.34 32.90
C TYR A 331 12.41 21.00 31.73
N PHE A 332 12.15 21.61 30.58
CA PHE A 332 13.12 21.76 29.50
C PHE A 332 13.13 23.18 28.97
N GLU A 333 14.21 23.56 28.30
CA GLU A 333 14.36 24.84 27.63
C GLU A 333 14.35 24.68 26.12
N ILE A 334 13.62 25.57 25.46
CA ILE A 334 13.57 25.73 24.01
C ILE A 334 14.74 26.63 23.60
N LYS A 335 15.72 26.06 22.89
CA LYS A 335 16.84 26.78 22.29
C LYS A 335 16.59 26.97 20.80
N THR A 336 16.61 28.19 20.32
CA THR A 336 16.46 28.53 18.89
C THR A 336 17.79 29.03 18.33
N SER A 337 18.09 28.72 17.07
CA SER A 337 19.37 29.08 16.43
C SER A 337 19.49 30.54 15.97
N GLY A 338 18.55 31.41 16.36
CA GLY A 338 18.52 32.82 15.95
C GLY A 338 17.90 33.76 16.99
N SER A 339 18.13 35.06 16.82
CA SER A 339 17.52 36.12 17.62
C SER A 339 16.05 36.28 17.24
N GLU A 340 15.19 35.49 17.88
CA GLU A 340 13.74 35.56 17.64
C GLU A 340 13.17 36.82 18.32
N SER A 341 12.84 37.83 17.52
CA SER A 341 12.02 38.98 17.94
C SER A 341 10.58 38.75 17.50
N GLY A 342 9.69 38.30 18.40
CA GLY A 342 8.26 38.11 18.09
C GLY A 342 7.54 37.21 19.09
N LYS A 343 6.20 37.18 19.00
CA LYS A 343 5.34 36.33 19.83
C LYS A 343 5.62 34.86 19.53
N MET A 344 5.86 34.08 20.57
CA MET A 344 6.16 32.65 20.53
C MET A 344 5.06 31.88 21.25
N THR A 345 4.47 30.89 20.60
CA THR A 345 3.54 29.96 21.26
C THR A 345 4.12 28.55 21.22
N PHE A 346 3.96 27.83 22.32
CA PHE A 346 4.39 26.44 22.44
C PHE A 346 3.24 25.61 22.98
N GLU A 347 3.00 24.48 22.36
CA GLU A 347 1.96 23.52 22.75
C GLU A 347 2.59 22.13 22.89
N LEU A 348 2.24 21.42 23.95
CA LEU A 348 2.60 20.02 24.16
C LEU A 348 1.35 19.16 24.05
N THR A 349 1.38 18.16 23.18
CA THR A 349 0.31 17.17 23.02
C THR A 349 0.78 15.78 23.45
N ASP A 350 -0.13 15.02 24.06
CA ASP A 350 0.11 13.59 24.28
C ASP A 350 -0.01 12.78 22.98
N MET A 351 0.30 11.48 23.05
CA MET A 351 0.25 10.59 21.88
C MET A 351 -1.16 10.36 21.32
N THR A 352 -2.22 10.81 22.02
CA THR A 352 -3.61 10.78 21.53
C THR A 352 -3.99 12.07 20.79
N GLY A 353 -3.07 13.06 20.75
CA GLY A 353 -3.30 14.36 20.12
C GLY A 353 -3.97 15.38 21.04
N LYS A 354 -4.19 15.05 22.32
CA LYS A 354 -4.77 15.97 23.29
C LYS A 354 -3.70 16.96 23.76
N ALA A 355 -3.98 18.25 23.69
CA ALA A 355 -3.13 19.29 24.27
C ALA A 355 -3.11 19.13 25.81
N VAL A 356 -1.91 18.96 26.36
CA VAL A 356 -1.67 18.77 27.80
C VAL A 356 -1.01 19.99 28.43
N LEU A 357 -0.37 20.84 27.63
CA LEU A 357 0.27 22.07 28.09
C LEU A 357 0.33 23.08 26.94
N GLN A 358 0.12 24.36 27.25
CA GLN A 358 0.29 25.46 26.31
C GLN A 358 0.92 26.65 27.03
N THR A 359 1.89 27.29 26.39
CA THR A 359 2.61 28.45 26.93
C THR A 359 2.83 29.49 25.85
N GLU A 360 2.84 30.76 26.26
CA GLU A 360 3.18 31.88 25.39
C GLU A 360 4.44 32.60 25.92
N ASP A 361 5.31 33.03 25.02
CA ASP A 361 6.45 33.91 25.26
C ASP A 361 7.43 33.44 26.37
N THR A 362 7.51 32.13 26.61
CA THR A 362 8.48 31.50 27.53
C THR A 362 9.29 30.40 26.88
N LYS A 363 10.62 30.47 27.04
CA LYS A 363 11.53 29.41 26.57
C LYS A 363 11.70 28.28 27.57
N LYS A 364 11.27 28.46 28.82
CA LYS A 364 11.35 27.43 29.86
C LYS A 364 9.98 26.81 30.05
N ILE A 365 9.88 25.53 29.74
CA ILE A 365 8.64 24.76 29.80
C ILE A 365 8.66 23.87 31.03
N ASP A 366 7.80 24.19 31.99
CA ASP A 366 7.56 23.37 33.19
C ASP A 366 6.74 22.13 32.80
N VAL A 367 7.27 20.95 33.08
CA VAL A 367 6.60 19.67 32.81
C VAL A 367 6.33 18.89 34.08
N THR A 368 6.44 19.49 35.26
CA THR A 368 6.38 18.82 36.56
C THR A 368 5.05 18.11 36.84
N ALA A 369 3.96 18.58 36.22
CA ALA A 369 2.63 17.99 36.34
C ALA A 369 2.36 16.80 35.39
N LEU A 370 3.28 16.53 34.45
CA LEU A 370 3.06 15.53 33.40
C LEU A 370 3.67 14.17 33.77
N PRO A 371 2.99 13.04 33.46
CA PRO A 371 3.54 11.71 33.70
C PRO A 371 4.75 11.40 32.81
N THR A 372 5.51 10.38 33.19
CA THR A 372 6.57 9.81 32.32
C THR A 372 5.94 9.38 31.00
N GLY A 373 6.50 9.83 29.89
CA GLY A 373 5.90 9.57 28.58
C GLY A 373 6.59 10.29 27.42
N VAL A 374 6.08 10.02 26.23
CA VAL A 374 6.48 10.70 25.00
C VAL A 374 5.38 11.68 24.61
N TYR A 375 5.79 12.89 24.24
CA TYR A 375 4.93 14.00 23.86
C TYR A 375 5.43 14.63 22.56
N ILE A 376 4.56 15.37 21.88
CA ILE A 376 4.92 16.20 20.73
C ILE A 376 4.86 17.66 21.15
N GLY A 377 6.01 18.34 21.10
CA GLY A 377 6.11 19.77 21.33
C GLY A 377 6.04 20.51 20.00
N LYS A 378 5.08 21.41 19.86
CA LYS A 378 4.89 22.26 18.69
C LYS A 378 5.27 23.69 19.05
N LEU A 379 6.28 24.22 18.38
CA LEU A 379 6.68 25.62 18.47
C LEU A 379 6.05 26.39 17.30
N GLN A 380 5.58 27.60 17.57
CA GLN A 380 5.04 28.52 16.59
C GLN A 380 5.65 29.91 16.77
N THR A 381 6.30 30.42 15.72
CA THR A 381 6.86 31.77 15.69
C THR A 381 6.63 32.40 14.31
N LYS A 382 6.18 33.67 14.26
CA LYS A 382 5.96 34.45 13.02
C LYS A 382 5.24 33.69 11.88
N GLY A 383 4.21 32.91 12.19
CA GLY A 383 3.44 32.15 11.20
C GLY A 383 4.10 30.86 10.70
N GLN A 384 5.29 30.52 11.20
CA GLN A 384 5.94 29.23 11.01
C GLN A 384 5.64 28.32 12.20
N SER A 385 5.56 27.01 11.94
CA SER A 385 5.39 26.00 12.98
C SER A 385 6.32 24.83 12.74
N SER A 386 6.92 24.33 13.81
CA SER A 386 7.76 23.13 13.79
C SER A 386 7.47 22.28 15.02
N SER A 387 7.60 20.96 14.90
CA SER A 387 7.29 20.02 15.98
C SER A 387 8.48 19.12 16.28
N LYS A 388 8.75 18.84 17.56
CA LYS A 388 9.80 17.90 17.99
C LYS A 388 9.30 17.00 19.12
N LYS A 389 9.85 15.79 19.19
CA LYS A 389 9.57 14.80 20.25
C LYS A 389 10.16 15.26 21.58
N ILE A 390 9.34 15.27 22.63
CA ILE A 390 9.74 15.56 24.01
C ILE A 390 9.53 14.31 24.85
N MET A 391 10.58 13.84 25.52
CA MET A 391 10.49 12.74 26.47
C MET A 391 10.46 13.30 27.89
N ILE A 392 9.50 12.86 28.69
CA ILE A 392 9.44 13.16 30.13
C ILE A 392 9.82 11.89 30.88
N LYS A 393 10.79 11.99 31.79
CA LYS A 393 11.29 10.88 32.61
C LYS A 393 11.37 11.33 34.07
N ARG A 394 10.54 10.73 34.92
CA ARG A 394 10.56 10.94 36.38
C ARG A 394 11.69 10.21 37.08
#